data_AF-A0A2X5NTI4-F1
#
_entry.id   AF-A0A2X5NTI4-F1
#
_cell.length_a   1.000
_cell.length_b   1.000
_cell.length_c   1.000
_cell.angle_alpha   90.00
_cell.angle_beta   90.00
_cell.angle_gamma   90.00
#
_symmetry.space_group_name_H-M   'P 1'
#
loop_
_entity.id
_entity.type
_entity.pdbx_description
1 polymer ?
#
loop_
_entity_poly.entity_id
_entity_poly.type
_entity_poly.pdbx_seq_one_letter_code
_entity_poly.pdbx_strand_id
1 'polypeptide(L)'
;MNDDGQSMSFSTYLSQPEQQLDMSYKVPLLKSPLEQYYLFQGGLKRTDLNDTNADTSTLAVSRYWENSSGWQKALNLRWRLDHYTQGTVTDTTMLLYPGVSVNRTRSREE
;
A
#
# COMPACT_ATOMS: atom_id res chain seq x y z
N MET A 1 10.03 11.85 -10.00
CA MET A 1 10.84 10.68 -10.41
C MET A 1 12.27 11.18 -10.48
N ASN A 2 13.24 10.45 -9.94
CA ASN A 2 14.66 10.85 -9.98
C ASN A 2 15.42 10.15 -11.13
N ASP A 3 16.70 10.48 -11.28
CA ASP A 3 17.58 9.94 -12.33
C ASP A 3 17.77 8.41 -12.23
N ASP A 4 17.56 7.82 -11.05
CA ASP A 4 17.58 6.36 -10.81
C ASP A 4 16.22 5.69 -11.13
N GLY A 5 15.23 6.44 -11.64
CA GLY A 5 13.89 5.95 -11.95
C GLY A 5 13.00 5.74 -10.72
N GLN A 6 13.45 6.12 -9.53
CA GLN A 6 12.66 6.04 -8.30
C GLN A 6 11.55 7.08 -8.33
N SER A 7 10.37 6.69 -7.87
CA SER A 7 9.21 7.58 -7.81
C SER A 7 8.63 7.60 -6.41
N MET A 8 8.26 8.80 -5.98
CA MET A 8 7.57 9.03 -4.72
C MET A 8 6.23 9.68 -5.03
N SER A 9 5.18 9.21 -4.36
CA SER A 9 3.84 9.73 -4.51
C SER A 9 3.22 9.92 -3.14
N PHE A 10 2.51 11.02 -2.99
CA PHE A 10 1.72 11.32 -1.81
C PHE A 10 0.28 11.53 -2.26
N SER A 11 -0.66 10.90 -1.56
CA SER A 11 -2.10 11.13 -1.76
C SER A 11 -2.72 11.49 -0.43
N THR A 12 -3.60 12.48 -0.46
CA THR A 12 -4.37 12.91 0.70
C THR A 12 -5.84 12.90 0.34
N TYR A 13 -6.67 12.42 1.24
CA TYR A 13 -8.11 12.42 1.13
C TYR A 13 -8.67 13.07 2.39
N LEU A 14 -9.43 14.15 2.21
CA LEU A 14 -9.97 14.93 3.31
C LEU A 14 -11.48 15.05 3.15
N SER A 15 -12.20 14.59 4.17
CA SER A 15 -13.63 14.73 4.31
C SER A 15 -13.97 15.03 5.77
N GLN A 16 -15.20 15.45 6.04
CA GLN A 16 -15.67 15.65 7.43
C GLN A 16 -15.45 14.39 8.30
N PRO A 17 -15.88 13.19 7.88
CA PRO A 17 -15.75 12.00 8.72
C PRO A 17 -14.42 11.26 8.60
N GLU A 18 -13.66 11.47 7.52
CA GLU A 18 -12.43 10.73 7.28
C GLU A 18 -11.32 11.61 6.73
N GLN A 19 -10.13 11.47 7.30
CA GLN A 19 -8.90 12.09 6.83
C GLN A 19 -7.84 10.99 6.63
N GLN A 20 -7.26 10.93 5.45
CA GLN A 20 -6.28 9.90 5.09
C GLN A 20 -5.09 10.53 4.36
N LEU A 21 -3.90 10.09 4.74
CA LEU A 21 -2.64 10.43 4.10
C LEU A 21 -1.92 9.13 3.74
N ASP A 22 -1.62 8.93 2.46
CA ASP A 22 -0.81 7.82 1.99
C ASP A 22 0.45 8.33 1.29
N MET A 23 1.53 7.59 1.51
CA MET A 23 2.82 7.79 0.89
C MET A 23 3.24 6.48 0.22
N SER A 24 3.75 6.58 -0.99
CA SER A 24 4.24 5.45 -1.76
C SER A 24 5.60 5.78 -2.35
N TYR A 25 6.55 4.86 -2.23
CA TYR A 25 7.90 4.99 -2.74
C TYR A 25 8.30 3.75 -3.53
N LYS A 26 8.48 3.93 -4.84
CA LYS A 26 8.84 2.87 -5.78
C LYS A 26 10.34 2.95 -6.08
N VAL A 27 11.03 1.82 -5.94
CA VAL A 27 12.46 1.68 -6.21
C VAL A 27 12.66 0.61 -7.29
N PRO A 28 12.91 0.99 -8.55
CA PRO A 28 13.29 0.05 -9.61
C PRO A 28 14.64 -0.63 -9.33
N LEU A 29 14.82 -1.85 -9.82
CA LEU A 29 16.13 -2.51 -9.83
C LEU A 29 16.86 -2.28 -11.15
N LEU A 30 18.15 -1.94 -11.04
CA LEU A 30 19.04 -1.65 -12.18
C LEU A 30 19.07 -2.74 -13.26
N LYS A 31 18.89 -4.01 -12.89
CA LYS A 31 18.92 -5.13 -13.85
C LYS A 31 17.71 -5.15 -14.78
N SER A 32 16.52 -4.78 -14.29
CA SER A 32 15.28 -4.76 -15.07
C SER A 32 14.31 -3.72 -14.47
N PRO A 33 14.52 -2.41 -14.70
CA PRO A 33 13.83 -1.35 -13.96
C PRO A 33 12.31 -1.32 -14.18
N LEU A 34 11.86 -1.69 -15.38
CA LEU A 34 10.43 -1.79 -15.68
C LEU A 34 9.80 -3.01 -14.99
N GLU A 35 10.54 -4.12 -14.99
CA GLU A 35 10.04 -5.43 -14.63
C GLU A 35 10.15 -5.74 -13.14
N GLN A 36 11.10 -5.11 -12.43
CA GLN A 36 11.45 -5.48 -11.08
C GLN A 36 11.62 -4.24 -10.22
N TYR A 37 10.77 -4.10 -9.20
CA TYR A 37 10.85 -3.00 -8.24
C TYR A 37 10.46 -3.45 -6.83
N TYR A 38 10.88 -2.64 -5.87
CA TYR A 38 10.33 -2.62 -4.52
C TYR A 38 9.31 -1.49 -4.42
N LEU A 39 8.28 -1.69 -3.60
CA LEU A 39 7.30 -0.68 -3.27
C LEU A 39 7.21 -0.58 -1.74
N PHE A 40 7.46 0.60 -1.21
CA PHE A 40 7.27 0.92 0.20
C PHE A 40 6.06 1.84 0.31
N GLN A 41 5.13 1.50 1.19
CA GLN A 41 3.91 2.28 1.38
C GLN A 41 3.72 2.56 2.86
N GLY A 42 3.30 3.79 3.17
CA GLY A 42 2.89 4.22 4.49
C GLY A 42 1.52 4.90 4.40
N GLY A 43 0.68 4.68 5.39
CA GLY A 43 -0.66 5.27 5.44
C GLY A 43 -1.05 5.63 6.86
N LEU A 44 -1.62 6.82 7.02
CA LEU A 44 -2.28 7.27 8.24
C LEU A 44 -3.74 7.57 7.89
N LYS A 45 -4.66 7.02 8.67
CA LYS A 45 -6.10 7.29 8.51
C LYS A 45 -6.70 7.62 9.87
N ARG A 46 -7.42 8.73 9.92
CA ARG A 46 -8.28 9.15 11.03
C ARG A 46 -9.73 9.04 10.55
N THR A 47 -10.57 8.36 11.32
CA THR A 47 -12.01 8.32 11.11
C THR A 47 -12.71 8.82 12.36
N ASP A 48 -13.63 9.76 12.17
CA ASP A 48 -14.55 10.26 13.17
C ASP A 48 -15.96 10.29 12.56
N LEU A 49 -16.68 9.19 12.72
CA LEU A 49 -17.97 8.99 12.09
C LEU A 49 -18.94 8.30 13.04
N ASN A 50 -20.03 9.00 13.39
CA ASN A 50 -21.05 8.52 14.32
C ASN A 50 -20.43 8.11 15.67
N ASP A 51 -20.49 6.81 16.00
CA ASP A 51 -19.94 6.23 17.23
C ASP A 51 -18.55 5.60 17.02
N THR A 52 -17.91 5.83 15.88
CA THR A 52 -16.59 5.30 15.54
C THR A 52 -15.55 6.40 15.54
N ASN A 53 -14.57 6.30 16.45
CA ASN A 53 -13.36 7.10 16.43
C ASN A 53 -12.17 6.17 16.25
N ALA A 54 -11.39 6.32 15.17
CA ALA A 54 -10.30 5.39 14.87
C ALA A 54 -9.07 6.10 14.30
N ASP A 55 -7.90 5.66 14.77
CA ASP A 55 -6.58 5.95 14.22
C ASP A 55 -5.96 4.68 13.67
N THR A 56 -5.69 4.68 12.37
CA THR A 56 -5.03 3.58 11.68
C THR A 56 -3.67 4.04 11.18
N SER A 57 -2.64 3.28 11.52
CA SER A 57 -1.31 3.37 10.92
C SER A 57 -1.02 2.11 10.13
N THR A 58 -0.59 2.26 8.88
CA THR A 58 -0.27 1.15 7.98
C THR A 58 1.12 1.32 7.40
N LEU A 59 1.91 0.25 7.39
CA LEU A 59 3.16 0.15 6.63
C LEU A 59 3.08 -1.10 5.75
N ALA A 60 3.55 -0.99 4.52
CA ALA A 60 3.65 -2.13 3.62
C ALA A 60 4.95 -2.11 2.81
N VAL A 61 5.50 -3.29 2.61
CA VAL A 61 6.61 -3.54 1.70
C VAL A 61 6.22 -4.61 0.71
N SER A 62 6.46 -4.35 -0.56
CA SER A 62 6.17 -5.28 -1.63
C SER A 62 7.33 -5.41 -2.59
N ARG A 63 7.53 -6.62 -3.10
CA ARG A 63 8.49 -6.93 -4.15
C ARG A 63 7.74 -7.43 -5.37
N TYR A 64 7.92 -6.77 -6.50
CA TYR A 64 7.26 -7.12 -7.76
C TYR A 64 8.24 -7.70 -8.78
N TRP A 65 7.79 -8.73 -9.49
CA TRP A 65 8.43 -9.30 -10.67
C TRP A 65 7.42 -9.39 -11.80
N GLU A 66 7.59 -8.54 -12.78
CA GLU A 66 6.89 -8.55 -14.05
C GLU A 66 7.83 -9.17 -15.09
N ASN A 67 7.31 -10.02 -15.97
CA ASN A 67 8.07 -10.59 -17.06
C ASN A 67 7.41 -10.21 -18.38
N SER A 68 8.20 -10.05 -19.44
CA SER A 68 7.74 -9.86 -20.83
C SER A 68 6.64 -10.81 -21.30
N SER A 69 6.54 -12.02 -20.73
CA SER A 69 5.44 -12.97 -20.95
C SER A 69 4.06 -12.55 -20.43
N GLY A 70 3.94 -11.38 -19.78
CA GLY A 70 2.71 -10.81 -19.21
C GLY A 70 2.38 -11.30 -17.80
N TRP A 71 3.23 -12.12 -17.18
CA TRP A 71 3.07 -12.53 -15.78
C TRP A 71 3.64 -11.47 -14.84
N GLN A 72 2.87 -11.16 -13.80
CA GLN A 72 3.27 -10.30 -12.69
C GLN A 72 3.11 -11.09 -11.38
N LYS A 73 4.18 -11.16 -10.59
CA LYS A 73 4.20 -11.79 -9.28
C LYS A 73 4.57 -10.75 -8.24
N ALA A 74 4.02 -10.87 -7.04
CA ALA A 74 4.48 -10.07 -5.92
C ALA A 74 4.52 -10.85 -4.60
N LEU A 75 5.49 -10.48 -3.76
CA LEU A 75 5.49 -10.79 -2.34
C LEU A 75 5.17 -9.49 -1.59
N ASN A 76 4.28 -9.56 -0.61
CA ASN A 76 3.78 -8.42 0.14
C ASN A 76 3.87 -8.73 1.62
N LEU A 77 4.27 -7.74 2.40
CA LEU A 77 4.16 -7.76 3.84
C LEU A 77 3.54 -6.44 4.28
N ARG A 78 2.40 -6.52 4.96
CA ARG A 78 1.68 -5.36 5.48
C ARG A 78 1.58 -5.46 6.99
N TRP A 79 1.96 -4.39 7.67
CA TRP A 79 1.73 -4.19 9.09
C TRP A 79 0.70 -3.09 9.27
N ARG A 80 -0.23 -3.29 10.19
CA ARG A 80 -1.30 -2.35 10.50
C ARG A 80 -1.51 -2.27 12.01
N LEU A 81 -1.64 -1.06 12.53
CA LEU A 81 -2.02 -0.77 13.91
C LEU A 81 -3.29 0.07 13.88
N ASP A 82 -4.34 -0.40 14.54
CA ASP A 82 -5.62 0.27 14.66
C ASP A 82 -5.90 0.53 16.14
N HIS A 83 -6.00 1.79 16.52
CA HIS A 83 -6.55 2.21 17.81
C HIS A 83 -7.94 2.78 17.54
N TYR A 84 -8.98 2.17 18.10
CA TYR A 84 -10.34 2.60 17.81
C TYR A 84 -11.24 2.51 19.04
N THR A 85 -12.23 3.41 19.06
CA THR A 85 -13.36 3.40 19.96
C THR A 85 -14.62 3.21 19.13
N GLN A 86 -15.37 2.14 19.41
CA GLN A 86 -16.66 1.86 18.77
C GLN A 86 -17.74 1.84 19.86
N GLY A 87 -18.59 2.86 19.88
CA GLY A 87 -19.54 3.07 20.98
C GLY A 87 -18.82 3.34 22.30
N THR A 88 -18.84 2.38 23.21
CA THR A 88 -18.18 2.48 24.53
C THR A 88 -16.93 1.61 24.69
N VAL A 89 -16.57 0.84 23.65
CA VAL A 89 -15.44 -0.08 23.69
C VAL A 89 -14.26 0.54 22.97
N THR A 90 -13.13 0.65 23.67
CA THR A 90 -11.85 1.10 23.11
C THR A 90 -10.87 -0.06 23.08
N ASP A 91 -10.31 -0.33 21.91
CA ASP A 91 -9.36 -1.41 21.70
C ASP A 91 -8.20 -0.98 20.82
N THR A 92 -7.11 -1.75 20.90
CA THR A 92 -5.95 -1.58 20.02
C THR A 92 -5.60 -2.92 19.40
N THR A 93 -5.60 -2.96 18.07
CA THR A 93 -5.34 -4.17 17.30
C THR A 93 -4.10 -3.99 16.44
N MET A 94 -3.21 -4.98 16.45
CA MET A 94 -2.02 -5.04 15.60
C MET A 94 -2.10 -6.25 14.68
N LEU A 95 -1.91 -6.02 13.39
CA LEU A 95 -2.05 -7.05 12.36
C LEU A 95 -0.82 -7.07 11.45
N LEU A 96 -0.34 -8.28 11.16
CA LEU A 96 0.76 -8.53 10.23
C LEU A 96 0.28 -9.52 9.17
N TYR A 97 0.29 -9.09 7.91
CA TYR A 97 -0.24 -9.82 6.77
C TYR A 97 0.87 -10.13 5.77
N PRO A 98 1.42 -11.35 5.75
CA PRO A 98 2.17 -11.84 4.61
C PRO A 98 1.21 -12.18 3.47
N GLY A 99 1.58 -11.84 2.24
CA GLY A 99 0.75 -12.10 1.07
C GLY A 99 1.57 -12.36 -0.17
N VAL A 100 1.04 -13.19 -1.07
CA VAL A 100 1.62 -13.46 -2.38
C VAL A 100 0.56 -13.17 -3.45
N SER A 101 0.96 -12.57 -4.56
CA SER A 101 0.05 -12.35 -5.69
C SER A 101 0.68 -12.83 -6.99
N VAL A 102 -0.16 -13.36 -7.87
CA VAL A 102 0.21 -13.78 -9.22
C VAL A 102 -0.91 -13.33 -10.15
N ASN A 103 -0.56 -12.53 -11.14
CA ASN A 103 -1.45 -12.02 -12.16
C ASN A 103 -0.87 -12.30 -13.56
N ARG A 104 -1.74 -12.41 -14.57
CA ARG A 104 -1.32 -12.52 -15.96
C ARG A 104 -2.17 -11.61 -16.83
N THR A 105 -1.53 -10.59 -17.41
CA THR A 105 -2.16 -9.74 -18.41
C THR A 105 -1.83 -10.29 -19.79
N ARG A 106 -2.84 -10.56 -20.62
CA ARG A 106 -2.68 -10.86 -22.05
C ARG A 106 -3.26 -9.70 -22.83
N SER A 107 -2.43 -8.96 -23.56
CA SER A 107 -2.93 -8.04 -24.57
C SER A 107 -3.26 -8.86 -25.81
N ARG A 108 -4.47 -8.73 -26.35
CA ARG A 108 -4.84 -9.25 -27.66
C ARG A 108 -4.70 -8.06 -28.60
N GLU A 109 -3.77 -8.11 -29.54
CA GLU A 109 -3.76 -7.14 -30.65
C GLU A 109 -5.05 -7.35 -31.45
N GLU A 110 -5.81 -6.26 -31.65
CA GLU A 110 -6.88 -6.15 -32.64
C GLU A 110 -6.30 -5.79 -34.00
#